data_AF-A0A8K0QW34-F1
#
_entry.id   AF-A0A8K0QW34-F1
#
_cell.length_a   1.000
_cell.length_b   1.000
_cell.length_c   1.000
_cell.angle_alpha   90.00
_cell.angle_beta   90.00
_cell.angle_gamma   90.00
#
_symmetry.space_group_name_H-M   'P 1'
#
loop_
_entity.id
_entity.type
_entity.pdbx_description
1 polymer ?
#
loop_
_entity_poly.entity_id
_entity_poly.type
_entity_poly.pdbx_seq_one_letter_code
_entity_poly.pdbx_strand_id
1 'polypeptide(L)'
;MQFFTTIALAALALTASACKCVQGGTNDAATATCCTSLGGRQEGNDCVADTISEELSDFRQCCRNQDPSGELTSDCDFPTKRDENSAAIKKRAPKVVEVRSAGAIMTVVS
;
A
#
# COMPACT_ATOMS: atom_id res chain seq x y z
N MET A 1 52.97 -21.30 10.07
CA MET A 1 51.98 -22.10 9.33
C MET A 1 50.61 -21.45 9.56
N GLN A 2 50.03 -20.88 8.49
CA GLN A 2 48.60 -20.72 8.17
C GLN A 2 47.72 -20.00 9.23
N PHE A 3 47.28 -18.75 9.03
CA PHE A 3 46.15 -18.30 8.17
C PHE A 3 44.95 -19.28 8.33
N PHE A 4 43.74 -18.91 8.74
CA PHE A 4 42.79 -18.06 8.03
C PHE A 4 41.69 -17.57 8.98
N THR A 5 41.47 -16.26 9.03
CA THR A 5 40.31 -15.60 9.62
C THR A 5 39.11 -15.82 8.70
N THR A 6 38.14 -16.64 9.12
CA THR A 6 36.90 -16.85 8.37
C THR A 6 35.93 -15.71 8.64
N ILE A 7 35.97 -14.67 7.81
CA ILE A 7 34.89 -13.67 7.77
C ILE A 7 33.75 -14.30 6.97
N ALA A 8 32.70 -14.74 7.66
CA ALA A 8 31.46 -15.17 7.03
C ALA A 8 30.73 -13.92 6.50
N LEU A 9 30.87 -13.63 5.20
CA LEU A 9 29.96 -12.71 4.52
C LEU A 9 28.60 -13.41 4.39
N ALA A 10 27.64 -13.01 5.22
CA ALA A 10 26.24 -13.32 4.99
C ALA A 10 25.80 -12.57 3.73
N ALA A 11 25.79 -13.25 2.59
CA ALA A 11 25.14 -12.75 1.39
C ALA A 11 23.63 -12.72 1.67
N LEU A 12 23.10 -11.54 2.01
CA LEU A 12 21.66 -11.31 1.92
C LEU A 12 21.30 -11.49 0.45
N ALA A 13 20.64 -12.61 0.14
CA ALA A 13 19.99 -12.79 -1.14
C ALA A 13 18.87 -11.74 -1.23
N LEU A 14 19.19 -10.58 -1.80
CA LEU A 14 18.21 -9.61 -2.27
C LEU A 14 17.53 -10.27 -3.48
N THR A 15 16.51 -11.08 -3.23
CA THR A 15 15.55 -11.38 -4.27
C THR A 15 14.89 -10.04 -4.58
N ALA A 16 15.29 -9.41 -5.67
CA ALA A 16 14.64 -8.20 -6.16
C ALA A 16 13.18 -8.56 -6.45
N SER A 17 12.31 -8.35 -5.46
CA SER A 17 10.88 -8.49 -5.64
C SER A 17 10.45 -7.39 -6.60
N ALA A 18 9.65 -7.72 -7.60
CA ALA A 18 8.94 -6.74 -8.39
C ALA A 18 7.67 -6.33 -7.63
N CYS A 19 7.31 -5.04 -7.66
CA CYS A 19 6.05 -4.52 -7.14
C CYS A 19 5.11 -4.15 -8.28
N LYS A 20 3.83 -4.47 -8.10
CA LYS A 20 2.70 -4.11 -8.95
C LYS A 20 1.51 -3.64 -8.13
N CYS A 21 0.75 -2.72 -8.72
CA CYS A 21 -0.60 -2.43 -8.28
C CYS A 21 -1.55 -3.57 -8.75
N VAL A 22 -2.35 -4.11 -7.84
CA VAL A 22 -3.24 -5.27 -8.06
C VAL A 22 -4.63 -5.07 -7.46
N GLN A 23 -5.67 -5.52 -8.18
CA GLN A 23 -7.08 -5.59 -7.76
C GLN A 23 -7.74 -6.78 -8.48
N GLY A 24 -7.62 -7.99 -7.92
CA GLY A 24 -8.08 -9.22 -8.60
C GLY A 24 -7.30 -9.57 -9.89
N GLY A 25 -6.34 -8.74 -10.27
CA GLY A 25 -5.45 -8.82 -11.44
C GLY A 25 -4.46 -7.65 -11.40
N THR A 26 -3.51 -7.61 -12.34
CA THR A 26 -2.47 -6.55 -12.39
C THR A 26 -2.98 -5.27 -13.06
N ASN A 27 -2.58 -4.12 -12.53
CA ASN A 27 -2.83 -2.81 -13.12
C ASN A 27 -1.51 -2.13 -13.49
N ASP A 28 -0.99 -2.45 -14.67
CA ASP A 28 0.33 -2.02 -15.13
C ASP A 28 0.44 -0.50 -15.30
N ALA A 29 -0.66 0.18 -15.67
CA ALA A 29 -0.69 1.65 -15.80
C ALA A 29 -0.54 2.34 -14.44
N ALA A 30 -1.21 1.82 -13.41
CA ALA A 30 -1.05 2.31 -12.04
C ALA A 30 0.37 2.00 -11.51
N THR A 31 0.88 0.79 -11.76
CA THR A 31 2.26 0.41 -11.41
C THR A 31 3.27 1.39 -12.00
N ALA A 32 3.17 1.70 -13.29
CA ALA A 32 4.08 2.61 -13.97
C ALA A 32 4.03 4.02 -13.37
N THR A 33 2.82 4.56 -13.23
CA THR A 33 2.59 5.89 -12.64
C THR A 33 3.21 5.99 -11.25
N CYS A 34 2.92 5.02 -10.38
CA CYS A 34 3.39 5.03 -9.00
C CYS A 34 4.90 4.78 -8.89
N CYS A 35 5.45 3.89 -9.71
CA CYS A 35 6.88 3.62 -9.72
C CYS A 35 7.68 4.86 -10.15
N THR A 36 7.28 5.52 -11.23
CA THR A 36 7.94 6.75 -11.70
C THR A 36 7.77 7.90 -10.72
N SER A 37 6.61 8.04 -10.08
CA SER A 37 6.36 9.09 -9.08
C SER A 37 7.30 9.01 -7.88
N LEU A 38 7.77 7.82 -7.53
CA LEU A 38 8.68 7.58 -6.41
C LEU A 38 10.16 7.52 -6.84
N GLY A 39 10.46 7.80 -8.11
CA GLY A 39 11.82 7.69 -8.64
C GLY A 39 12.31 6.25 -8.80
N GLY A 40 11.41 5.28 -8.75
CA GLY A 40 11.71 3.87 -8.95
C GLY A 40 12.07 3.52 -10.39
N ARG A 41 12.75 2.38 -10.56
CA ARG A 41 13.07 1.82 -11.87
C ARG A 41 12.01 0.82 -12.29
N GLN A 42 11.50 0.97 -13.50
CA GLN A 42 10.67 -0.06 -14.12
C GLN A 42 11.49 -1.13 -14.82
N GLU A 43 11.03 -2.36 -14.74
CA GLU A 43 11.49 -3.49 -15.55
C GLU A 43 10.26 -4.14 -16.20
N GLY A 44 10.05 -3.89 -17.49
CA GLY A 44 8.80 -4.26 -18.14
C GLY A 44 7.60 -3.57 -17.51
N ASN A 45 6.66 -4.36 -16.98
CA ASN A 45 5.44 -3.87 -16.34
C ASN A 45 5.54 -3.82 -14.81
N ASP A 46 6.73 -4.08 -14.28
CA ASP A 46 7.01 -4.22 -12.86
C ASP A 46 7.84 -3.04 -12.35
N CYS A 47 7.62 -2.66 -11.09
CA CYS A 47 8.50 -1.73 -10.39
C CYS A 47 9.56 -2.53 -9.61
N VAL A 48 10.84 -2.24 -9.79
CA VAL A 48 11.91 -2.94 -9.08
C VAL A 48 11.89 -2.52 -7.60
N ALA A 49 11.47 -3.41 -6.68
CA ALA A 49 11.25 -3.05 -5.28
C ALA A 49 12.51 -2.49 -4.60
N ASP A 50 13.69 -3.01 -4.93
CA ASP A 50 14.96 -2.49 -4.37
C ASP A 50 15.12 -0.98 -4.58
N THR A 51 14.66 -0.46 -5.72
CA THR A 51 14.77 0.96 -6.07
C THR A 51 13.79 1.86 -5.32
N ILE A 52 12.77 1.27 -4.69
CA ILE A 52 11.75 1.96 -3.89
C ILE A 52 11.61 1.34 -2.50
N SER A 53 12.65 0.66 -2.02
CA SER A 53 12.57 -0.19 -0.82
C SER A 53 12.22 0.59 0.46
N GLU A 54 12.61 1.86 0.52
CA GLU A 54 12.26 2.79 1.59
C GLU A 54 10.83 3.38 1.43
N GLU A 55 10.28 3.33 0.22
CA GLU A 55 9.03 3.97 -0.20
C GLU A 55 7.91 2.94 -0.49
N LEU A 56 8.06 1.67 -0.09
CA LEU A 56 7.09 0.61 -0.41
C LEU A 56 5.69 0.88 0.19
N SER A 57 5.65 1.56 1.34
CA SER A 57 4.39 2.02 1.95
C SER A 57 3.72 3.09 1.08
N ASP A 58 4.50 4.03 0.57
CA ASP A 58 4.04 5.11 -0.30
C ASP A 58 3.64 4.58 -1.68
N PHE A 59 4.33 3.56 -2.19
CA PHE A 59 3.93 2.86 -3.42
C PHE A 59 2.55 2.24 -3.28
N ARG A 60 2.26 1.54 -2.17
CA ARG A 60 0.92 1.03 -1.89
C ARG A 60 -0.11 2.15 -1.78
N GLN A 61 0.22 3.24 -1.10
CA GLN A 61 -0.70 4.36 -0.96
C GLN A 61 -0.99 5.02 -2.31
N CYS A 62 0.01 5.14 -3.17
CA CYS A 62 -0.16 5.57 -4.54
C CYS A 62 -1.11 4.64 -5.30
N CYS A 63 -0.92 3.30 -5.25
CA CYS A 63 -1.85 2.35 -5.88
C CYS A 63 -3.29 2.57 -5.41
N ARG A 64 -3.51 2.79 -4.11
CA ARG A 64 -4.85 3.07 -3.57
C ARG A 64 -5.45 4.37 -4.10
N ASN A 65 -4.62 5.40 -4.29
CA ASN A 65 -5.08 6.70 -4.82
C ASN A 65 -5.39 6.66 -6.32
N GLN A 66 -4.87 5.67 -7.07
CA GLN A 66 -5.21 5.46 -8.48
C GLN A 66 -6.61 4.87 -8.66
N ASP A 67 -7.20 4.29 -7.61
CA ASP A 67 -8.52 3.66 -7.66
C ASP A 67 -9.49 4.34 -6.69
N PRO A 68 -10.59 4.98 -7.16
CA PRO A 68 -11.52 5.68 -6.29
C PRO A 68 -12.27 4.77 -5.31
N SER A 69 -12.36 3.45 -5.57
CA SER A 69 -12.88 2.47 -4.60
C SER A 69 -11.89 2.13 -3.49
N GLY A 70 -10.61 2.43 -3.66
CA GLY A 70 -9.54 2.12 -2.70
C GLY A 70 -9.20 0.64 -2.60
N GLU A 71 -9.66 -0.18 -3.55
CA GLU A 71 -9.43 -1.63 -3.55
C GLU A 71 -8.10 -2.00 -4.23
N LEU A 72 -7.58 -1.13 -5.11
CA LEU A 72 -6.27 -1.30 -5.72
C LEU A 72 -5.15 -1.18 -4.69
N THR A 73 -4.25 -2.17 -4.64
CA THR A 73 -3.19 -2.24 -3.62
C THR A 73 -1.87 -2.72 -4.21
N SER A 74 -0.76 -2.67 -3.46
CA SER A 74 0.52 -3.23 -3.90
C SER A 74 0.62 -4.70 -3.51
N ASP A 75 1.22 -5.53 -4.36
CA ASP A 75 1.57 -6.93 -4.08
C ASP A 75 2.90 -7.08 -3.30
N CYS A 76 3.69 -6.02 -3.18
CA CYS A 76 4.87 -6.00 -2.33
C CYS A 76 4.51 -5.94 -0.83
N ASP A 77 5.23 -6.73 -0.04
CA ASP A 77 5.26 -6.58 1.41
C ASP A 77 5.99 -5.29 1.81
N PHE A 78 5.51 -4.64 2.85
CA PHE A 78 6.13 -3.45 3.42
C PHE A 78 5.91 -3.46 4.92
N PRO A 79 6.83 -2.87 5.70
CA PRO A 79 6.67 -2.79 7.14
C PRO A 79 5.46 -1.92 7.46
N THR A 80 4.33 -2.56 7.78
CA THR A 80 3.22 -1.86 8.40
C THR A 80 3.68 -1.44 9.78
N LYS A 81 3.69 -0.13 10.07
CA LYS A 81 3.71 0.30 11.47
C LYS A 81 2.51 -0.40 12.11
N ARG A 82 2.73 -1.21 13.15
CA ARG A 82 1.61 -1.80 13.89
C ARG A 82 0.86 -0.62 14.48
N ASP A 83 -0.16 -0.16 13.78
CA ASP A 83 -1.08 0.81 14.31
C ASP A 83 -1.79 0.12 15.48
N GLU A 84 -1.41 0.44 16.71
CA GLU A 84 -2.22 0.18 17.91
C GLU A 84 -3.65 0.77 17.80
N ASN A 85 -3.94 1.50 16.71
CA ASN A 85 -5.24 2.04 16.34
C ASN A 85 -5.98 1.25 15.25
N SER A 86 -5.46 0.12 14.75
CA SER A 86 -6.20 -0.72 13.78
C SER A 86 -7.32 -1.57 14.42
N ALA A 87 -7.44 -1.58 15.76
CA ALA A 87 -8.64 -2.06 16.44
C ALA A 87 -9.81 -1.05 16.41
N ALA A 88 -9.61 0.15 15.85
CA ALA A 88 -10.58 1.23 15.85
C ALA A 88 -11.22 1.54 14.48
N ILE A 89 -11.23 0.60 13.52
CA ILE A 89 -12.39 0.50 12.60
C ILE A 89 -13.57 -0.07 13.41
N LYS A 90 -13.91 0.60 14.51
CA LYS A 90 -15.21 0.51 15.13
C LYS A 90 -16.15 1.07 14.08
N LYS A 91 -16.86 0.17 13.40
CA LYS A 91 -18.02 0.42 12.54
C LYS A 91 -18.67 1.73 13.00
N ARG A 92 -18.39 2.84 12.31
CA ARG A 92 -19.05 4.11 12.61
C ARG A 92 -20.49 3.89 12.20
N ALA A 93 -21.33 3.55 13.18
CA ALA A 93 -22.76 3.51 12.98
C ALA A 93 -23.17 4.88 12.42
N PRO A 94 -23.95 4.94 11.33
CA PRO A 94 -24.37 6.21 10.77
C PRO A 94 -25.12 6.99 11.85
N LYS A 95 -24.79 8.27 11.99
CA LYS A 95 -25.42 9.13 12.99
C LYS A 95 -26.77 9.55 12.43
N VAL A 96 -27.83 8.87 12.85
CA VAL A 96 -29.20 9.28 12.53
C VAL A 96 -29.46 10.63 13.20
N VAL A 97 -29.58 11.68 12.40
CA VAL A 97 -29.97 13.01 12.88
C VAL A 97 -31.45 13.18 12.60
N GLU A 98 -32.27 13.31 13.64
CA GLU A 98 -33.69 13.63 13.51
C GLU A 98 -33.83 15.11 13.18
N VAL A 99 -34.24 15.42 11.94
CA VAL A 99 -34.51 16.79 11.52
C VAL A 99 -36.01 17.02 11.58
N ARG A 100 -36.45 17.89 12.49
CA ARG A 100 -37.86 18.30 12.59
C ARG A 100 -38.08 19.58 11.81
N SER A 101 -38.89 19.50 10.76
CA SER A 101 -39.36 20.68 10.02
C SER A 101 -40.86 20.59 9.78
N ALA A 102 -41.57 21.67 10.16
CA ALA A 102 -42.97 21.94 9.84
C ALA A 102 -43.93 20.72 9.90
N GLY A 103 -43.89 19.97 11.01
CA GLY A 103 -44.84 18.88 11.27
C GLY A 103 -44.55 17.54 10.58
N ALA A 104 -43.44 17.41 9.84
CA ALA A 104 -42.98 16.14 9.30
C ALA A 104 -41.65 15.72 9.95
N ILE A 105 -41.56 14.45 10.34
CA ILE A 105 -40.33 13.83 10.86
C ILE A 105 -39.68 13.09 9.69
N MET A 106 -38.53 13.55 9.21
CA MET A 106 -37.74 12.84 8.22
C MET A 106 -36.44 12.34 8.85
N THR A 107 -36.21 11.03 8.73
CA THR A 107 -34.99 10.38 9.18
C THR A 107 -33.99 10.39 8.04
N VAL A 108 -32.92 11.18 8.17
CA VAL A 108 -31.80 11.19 7.22
C VAL A 108 -30.64 10.42 7.82
N VAL A 109 -30.10 9.49 7.03
CA VAL A 109 -28.90 8.71 7.34
C VAL A 109 -27.75 9.38 6.59
N SER A 110 -26.69 9.77 7.30
CA SER A 110 -25.47 10.37 6.75
C SER A 110 -24.25 9.55 7.12
#